data_AF-A0A4W3I3Q0-F1
#
_entry.id   AF-A0A4W3I3Q0-F1
#
_cell.length_a   1.000
_cell.length_b   1.000
_cell.length_c   1.000
_cell.angle_alpha   90.00
_cell.angle_beta   90.00
_cell.angle_gamma   90.00
#
_symmetry.space_group_name_H-M   'P 1'
#
loop_
_entity.id
_entity.type
_entity.pdbx_description
1 polymer ?
#
loop_
_entity_poly.entity_id
_entity_poly.type
_entity_poly.pdbx_seq_one_letter_code
_entity_poly.pdbx_strand_id
1 'polypeptide(L)'
;QPSSLPFSVIGSLNGVHMFGSNQDVLLTSTCTENARVFWRVFHDSITLIVMTSQVDASDLYLSRLLHNVFSSMVLLIGQDDLVNIKNVERLKRDLRSCYKLIDGFLSATEGVGDLTQSVGCVLVTDSERLQEALDAFVAAADSHFGCLMVAGKMVVATAKWWRLEAQEVMLLAWLVASLPPSSSRDYPIYLPHGSPTVPHRLLTFQLLPGLEVCLLCGPAPSLEHVHTQLVARYWSPELEMLKGCVRAHQRSVPHSMPLHQSILGHIAQVTRPEAGIQGGLTESLHKALQRIEQSFKFLSPTCPGFPSK
;
A
#
# COMPACT_ATOMS: atom_id res chain seq x y z
N GLN A 1 20.74 7.49 -13.20
CA GLN A 1 20.02 8.76 -12.93
C GLN A 1 18.91 8.86 -13.96
N PRO A 2 17.63 8.95 -13.59
CA PRO A 2 16.60 9.21 -14.58
C PRO A 2 16.81 10.65 -15.07
N SER A 3 17.12 10.80 -16.36
CA SER A 3 17.21 12.10 -17.02
C SER A 3 15.85 12.78 -16.95
N SER A 4 15.78 13.96 -16.33
CA SER A 4 14.56 14.77 -16.31
C SER A 4 14.10 15.00 -17.75
N LEU A 5 12.80 14.79 -18.01
CA LEU A 5 12.21 15.09 -19.31
C LEU A 5 12.53 16.54 -19.72
N PRO A 6 12.87 16.80 -21.00
CA PRO A 6 13.10 18.16 -21.46
C PRO A 6 11.90 19.05 -21.14
N PHE A 7 12.15 20.29 -20.70
CA PHE A 7 11.09 21.25 -20.40
C PHE A 7 10.12 21.46 -21.57
N SER A 8 10.59 21.32 -22.81
CA SER A 8 9.77 21.38 -24.02
C SER A 8 8.71 20.27 -24.08
N VAL A 9 9.04 19.06 -23.63
CA VAL A 9 8.12 17.91 -23.59
C VAL A 9 7.08 18.11 -22.50
N ILE A 10 7.50 18.53 -21.31
CA ILE A 10 6.60 18.85 -20.19
C ILE A 10 5.63 19.97 -20.59
N GLY A 11 6.15 21.04 -21.19
CA GLY A 11 5.35 22.16 -21.69
C GLY A 11 4.34 21.75 -22.76
N SER A 12 4.73 20.84 -23.66
CA SER A 12 3.84 20.31 -24.70
C SER A 12 2.72 19.46 -24.11
N LEU A 13 3.05 18.55 -23.17
CA LEU A 13 2.05 17.71 -22.49
C LEU A 13 1.04 18.54 -21.70
N ASN A 14 1.52 19.58 -20.99
CA ASN A 14 0.63 20.53 -20.32
C ASN A 14 -0.19 21.34 -21.32
N GLY A 15 0.38 21.72 -22.46
CA GLY A 15 -0.34 22.43 -23.53
C GLY A 15 -1.52 21.62 -24.06
N VAL A 16 -1.34 20.32 -24.30
CA VAL A 16 -2.41 19.41 -24.75
C VAL A 16 -3.50 19.29 -23.69
N HIS A 17 -3.13 19.12 -22.42
CA HIS A 17 -4.08 19.08 -21.31
C HIS A 17 -4.90 20.38 -21.17
N MET A 18 -4.23 21.54 -21.22
CA MET A 18 -4.86 22.86 -21.13
C MET A 18 -5.76 23.17 -22.32
N PHE A 19 -5.41 22.70 -23.52
CA PHE A 19 -6.25 22.87 -24.70
C PHE A 19 -7.61 22.16 -24.54
N GLY A 20 -7.61 20.93 -24.02
CA GLY A 20 -8.84 20.21 -23.69
C GLY A 20 -9.67 20.93 -22.63
N SER A 21 -9.02 21.37 -21.54
CA SER A 21 -9.69 22.07 -20.44
C SER A 21 -10.37 23.37 -20.89
N ASN A 22 -9.79 24.11 -21.84
CA ASN A 22 -10.39 25.34 -22.38
C ASN A 22 -11.62 25.08 -23.26
N GLN A 23 -11.89 23.83 -23.62
CA GLN A 23 -13.05 23.40 -24.40
C GLN A 23 -14.03 22.57 -23.55
N ASP A 24 -13.90 22.60 -22.22
CA ASP A 24 -14.65 21.76 -21.28
C ASP A 24 -14.51 20.24 -21.53
N VAL A 25 -13.40 19.81 -22.14
CA VAL A 25 -13.09 18.40 -22.41
C VAL A 25 -11.97 17.90 -21.50
N LEU A 26 -12.25 16.84 -20.73
CA LEU A 26 -11.25 16.20 -19.87
C LEU A 26 -10.40 15.20 -20.69
N LEU A 27 -9.13 15.54 -20.92
CA LEU A 27 -8.19 14.61 -21.54
C LEU A 27 -7.75 13.54 -20.53
N THR A 28 -8.23 12.31 -20.69
CA THR A 28 -7.89 11.19 -19.79
C THR A 28 -6.70 10.38 -20.27
N SER A 29 -6.63 10.10 -21.58
CA SER A 29 -5.57 9.25 -22.14
C SER A 29 -5.32 9.57 -23.62
N THR A 30 -4.13 9.23 -24.08
CA THR A 30 -3.73 9.32 -25.49
C THR A 30 -2.76 8.19 -25.79
N CYS A 31 -2.92 7.54 -26.94
CA CYS A 31 -2.01 6.52 -27.43
C CYS A 31 -1.23 7.05 -28.62
N THR A 32 0.07 6.80 -28.62
CA THR A 32 0.98 6.98 -29.77
C THR A 32 1.47 5.60 -30.22
N GLU A 33 2.19 5.53 -31.34
CA GLU A 33 2.71 4.27 -31.88
C GLU A 33 3.56 3.47 -30.89
N ASN A 34 4.28 4.17 -29.99
CA ASN A 34 5.26 3.56 -29.09
C ASN A 34 5.01 3.83 -27.60
N ALA A 35 3.98 4.61 -27.27
CA ALA A 35 3.73 5.00 -25.89
C ALA A 35 2.26 5.35 -25.63
N ARG A 36 1.78 5.03 -24.44
CA ARG A 36 0.50 5.48 -23.90
C ARG A 36 0.74 6.51 -22.82
N VAL A 37 0.01 7.60 -22.88
CA VAL A 37 0.04 8.69 -21.90
C VAL A 37 -1.32 8.80 -21.24
N PHE A 38 -1.35 8.93 -19.92
CA PHE A 38 -2.57 9.02 -19.13
C PHE A 38 -2.45 10.19 -18.14
N TRP A 39 -3.48 11.02 -18.09
CA TRP A 39 -3.56 12.20 -17.23
C TRP A 39 -4.65 12.01 -16.19
N ARG A 40 -4.40 12.52 -14.99
CA ARG A 40 -5.43 12.64 -13.97
C ARG A 40 -5.23 13.90 -13.13
N VAL A 41 -6.31 14.65 -12.99
CA VAL A 41 -6.37 15.84 -12.15
C VAL A 41 -6.98 15.46 -10.81
N PHE A 42 -6.33 15.89 -9.73
CA PHE A 42 -6.77 15.69 -8.35
C PHE A 42 -7.04 17.05 -7.70
N HIS A 43 -8.28 17.25 -7.26
CA HIS A 43 -8.75 18.45 -6.57
C HIS A 43 -8.43 19.77 -7.30
N ASP A 44 -8.39 19.74 -8.64
CA ASP A 44 -8.05 20.88 -9.50
C ASP A 44 -6.71 21.57 -9.18
N SER A 45 -5.87 20.94 -8.35
CA SER A 45 -4.63 21.48 -7.83
C SER A 45 -3.42 20.73 -8.40
N ILE A 46 -3.51 19.40 -8.47
CA ILE A 46 -2.39 18.55 -8.88
C ILE A 46 -2.79 17.72 -10.10
N THR A 47 -2.02 17.87 -11.18
CA THR A 47 -2.11 17.01 -12.37
C THR A 47 -0.98 16.00 -12.35
N LEU A 48 -1.33 14.71 -12.29
CA LEU A 48 -0.38 13.61 -12.45
C LEU A 48 -0.46 13.06 -13.87
N ILE A 49 0.71 12.77 -14.44
CA ILE A 49 0.87 12.25 -15.80
C ILE A 49 1.71 10.99 -15.72
N VAL A 50 1.22 9.89 -16.27
CA VAL A 50 1.99 8.65 -16.44
C VAL A 50 2.17 8.37 -17.91
N MET A 51 3.39 7.97 -18.27
CA MET A 51 3.78 7.55 -19.61
C MET A 51 4.32 6.13 -19.53
N THR A 52 3.83 5.25 -20.38
CA THR A 52 4.30 3.87 -20.48
C THR A 52 4.61 3.52 -21.93
N SER A 53 5.67 2.74 -22.14
CA SER A 53 6.00 2.17 -23.45
C SER A 53 5.15 0.95 -23.79
N GLN A 54 4.38 0.42 -22.83
CA GLN A 54 3.42 -0.65 -23.05
C GLN A 54 2.14 -0.05 -23.64
N VAL A 55 1.98 -0.17 -24.96
CA VAL A 55 0.85 0.40 -25.71
C VAL A 55 -0.49 -0.22 -25.25
N ASP A 56 -0.42 -1.47 -24.80
CA ASP A 56 -1.49 -2.34 -24.31
C ASP A 56 -1.72 -2.26 -22.79
N ALA A 57 -1.04 -1.33 -22.09
CA ALA A 57 -1.30 -1.07 -20.68
C ALA A 57 -2.77 -0.65 -20.46
N SER A 58 -3.46 -1.29 -19.53
CA SER A 58 -4.87 -1.00 -19.22
C SER A 58 -5.06 0.37 -18.58
N ASP A 59 -6.11 1.10 -19.00
CA ASP A 59 -6.50 2.36 -18.35
C ASP A 59 -6.82 2.16 -16.87
N LEU A 60 -7.35 1.00 -16.48
CA LEU A 60 -7.61 0.69 -15.08
C LEU A 60 -6.31 0.64 -14.27
N TYR A 61 -5.27 0.02 -14.84
CA TYR A 61 -3.95 -0.06 -14.23
C TYR A 61 -3.32 1.33 -14.07
N LEU A 62 -3.29 2.12 -15.15
CA LEU A 62 -2.71 3.48 -15.12
C LEU A 62 -3.50 4.40 -14.17
N SER A 63 -4.83 4.31 -14.19
CA SER A 63 -5.70 5.07 -13.29
C SER A 63 -5.49 4.69 -11.82
N ARG A 64 -5.30 3.39 -11.52
CA ARG A 64 -5.02 2.90 -10.17
C ARG A 64 -3.64 3.32 -9.70
N LEU A 65 -2.63 3.25 -10.56
CA LEU A 65 -1.28 3.71 -10.26
C LEU A 65 -1.28 5.20 -9.89
N LEU A 66 -1.90 6.06 -10.70
CA LEU A 66 -2.00 7.49 -10.39
C LEU A 66 -2.76 7.75 -9.08
N HIS A 67 -3.78 6.95 -8.79
CA HIS A 67 -4.52 7.06 -7.53
C HIS A 67 -3.65 6.63 -6.33
N ASN A 68 -2.89 5.54 -6.43
CA ASN A 68 -1.96 5.10 -5.39
C ASN A 68 -0.84 6.12 -5.16
N VAL A 69 -0.30 6.72 -6.23
CA VAL A 69 0.68 7.81 -6.15
C VAL A 69 0.07 9.00 -5.42
N PHE A 70 -1.12 9.47 -5.80
CA PHE A 70 -1.77 10.59 -5.11
C PHE A 70 -2.05 10.27 -3.64
N SER A 71 -2.59 9.09 -3.34
CA SER A 71 -2.83 8.66 -1.96
C SER A 71 -1.53 8.55 -1.16
N SER A 72 -0.39 8.20 -1.78
CA SER A 72 0.92 8.25 -1.12
C SER A 72 1.41 9.67 -0.81
N MET A 73 1.06 10.64 -1.68
CA MET A 73 1.36 12.05 -1.43
C MET A 73 0.51 12.54 -0.25
N VAL A 74 -0.78 12.20 -0.22
CA VAL A 74 -1.65 12.50 0.92
C VAL A 74 -1.12 11.86 2.20
N LEU A 75 -0.69 10.59 2.15
CA LEU A 75 -0.16 9.87 3.31
C LEU A 75 1.01 10.59 3.99
N LEU A 76 1.91 11.20 3.21
CA LEU A 76 3.15 11.79 3.74
C LEU A 76 3.09 13.30 3.92
N ILE A 77 2.26 14.01 3.14
CA ILE A 77 2.20 15.47 3.12
C ILE A 77 0.90 15.99 3.73
N GLY A 78 -0.20 15.25 3.57
CA GLY A 78 -1.54 15.66 3.95
C GLY A 78 -2.30 16.32 2.79
N GLN A 79 -3.62 16.14 2.77
CA GLN A 79 -4.44 16.64 1.66
C GLN A 79 -4.50 18.18 1.62
N ASP A 80 -4.55 18.85 2.77
CA ASP A 80 -4.67 20.32 2.80
C ASP A 80 -3.48 21.02 2.15
N ASP A 81 -2.26 20.52 2.36
CA ASP A 81 -1.04 21.06 1.76
C ASP A 81 -0.95 20.77 0.25
N LEU A 82 -1.66 19.74 -0.24
CA LEU A 82 -1.74 19.38 -1.66
C LEU A 82 -2.85 20.12 -2.40
N VAL A 83 -3.96 20.43 -1.76
CA VAL A 83 -5.08 21.17 -2.35
C VAL A 83 -4.82 22.68 -2.27
N ASN A 84 -4.29 23.17 -1.15
CA ASN A 84 -4.05 24.60 -0.91
C ASN A 84 -2.55 24.93 -1.02
N ILE A 85 -1.99 24.79 -2.22
CA ILE A 85 -0.55 24.98 -2.45
C ILE A 85 -0.16 26.46 -2.26
N LYS A 86 0.40 26.78 -1.10
CA LYS A 86 0.91 28.14 -0.79
C LYS A 86 2.31 28.39 -1.33
N ASN A 87 3.16 27.36 -1.36
CA ASN A 87 4.56 27.46 -1.77
C ASN A 87 5.00 26.20 -2.53
N VAL A 88 5.22 26.35 -3.84
CA VAL A 88 5.60 25.26 -4.75
C VAL A 88 6.99 24.70 -4.43
N GLU A 89 7.94 25.52 -4.01
CA GLU A 89 9.30 25.06 -3.69
C GLU A 89 9.33 24.23 -2.40
N ARG A 90 8.50 24.60 -1.41
CA ARG A 90 8.28 23.77 -0.22
C ARG A 90 7.66 22.44 -0.61
N LEU A 91 6.59 22.45 -1.42
CA LEU A 91 5.93 21.22 -1.87
C LEU A 91 6.90 20.29 -2.61
N LYS A 92 7.71 20.81 -3.54
CA LYS A 92 8.75 20.03 -4.24
C LYS A 92 9.74 19.35 -3.31
N ARG A 93 10.10 20.00 -2.19
CA ARG A 93 10.98 19.42 -1.18
C ARG A 93 10.27 18.32 -0.42
N ASP A 94 9.04 18.56 0.00
CA ASP A 94 8.25 17.64 0.82
C ASP A 94 7.89 16.37 -0.01
N LEU A 95 7.65 16.51 -1.32
CA LEU A 95 7.45 15.41 -2.28
C LEU A 95 8.62 14.44 -2.41
N ARG A 96 9.84 14.85 -2.05
CA ARG A 96 11.00 13.94 -2.08
C ARG A 96 10.84 12.77 -1.11
N SER A 97 10.04 12.94 -0.06
CA SER A 97 9.72 11.86 0.89
C SER A 97 8.92 10.74 0.22
N CYS A 98 8.09 11.07 -0.78
CA CYS A 98 7.25 10.11 -1.50
C CYS A 98 8.03 9.31 -2.55
N TYR A 99 9.20 9.77 -3.00
CA TYR A 99 9.90 9.18 -4.15
C TYR A 99 10.21 7.70 -3.95
N LYS A 100 10.65 7.27 -2.77
CA LYS A 100 10.92 5.85 -2.52
C LYS A 100 9.68 4.97 -2.62
N LEU A 101 8.53 5.50 -2.18
CA LEU A 101 7.26 4.79 -2.21
C LEU A 101 6.72 4.73 -3.65
N ILE A 102 6.82 5.83 -4.38
CA ILE A 102 6.48 5.91 -5.81
C ILE A 102 7.37 4.98 -6.65
N ASP A 103 8.69 5.00 -6.41
CA ASP A 103 9.65 4.12 -7.07
C ASP A 103 9.30 2.65 -6.80
N GLY A 104 8.80 2.35 -5.60
CA GLY A 104 8.23 1.06 -5.28
C GLY A 104 7.10 0.67 -6.23
N PHE A 105 6.06 1.50 -6.36
CA PHE A 105 4.93 1.21 -7.25
C PHE A 105 5.36 1.04 -8.71
N LEU A 106 6.35 1.83 -9.16
CA LEU A 106 6.88 1.72 -10.51
C LEU A 106 7.76 0.48 -10.72
N SER A 107 8.38 -0.03 -9.66
CA SER A 107 9.24 -1.22 -9.69
C SER A 107 8.48 -2.53 -9.49
N ALA A 108 7.27 -2.48 -8.92
CA ALA A 108 6.43 -3.66 -8.70
C ALA A 108 5.65 -4.02 -9.96
N THR A 109 6.38 -4.43 -10.99
CA THR A 109 5.85 -4.81 -12.30
C THR A 109 4.90 -6.02 -12.25
N GLU A 110 4.76 -6.71 -11.11
CA GLU A 110 3.94 -7.93 -10.95
C GLU A 110 3.09 -7.96 -9.66
N GLY A 111 3.00 -6.86 -8.92
CA GLY A 111 2.29 -6.81 -7.64
C GLY A 111 0.76 -6.78 -7.78
N VAL A 112 0.09 -7.94 -7.73
CA VAL A 112 -1.39 -8.04 -7.67
C VAL A 112 -2.00 -7.16 -6.55
N GLY A 113 -1.22 -6.89 -5.48
CA GLY A 113 -1.61 -6.03 -4.36
C GLY A 113 -2.00 -4.61 -4.76
N ASP A 114 -1.28 -3.98 -5.70
CA ASP A 114 -1.54 -2.58 -6.08
C ASP A 114 -2.85 -2.40 -6.85
N LEU A 115 -3.19 -3.40 -7.64
CA LEU A 115 -4.42 -3.45 -8.44
C LEU A 115 -5.62 -3.84 -7.59
N THR A 116 -5.43 -4.79 -6.67
CA THR A 116 -6.49 -5.33 -5.82
C THR A 116 -6.68 -4.57 -4.51
N GLN A 117 -5.76 -3.64 -4.20
CA GLN A 117 -5.63 -2.98 -2.90
C GLN A 117 -5.50 -4.01 -1.76
N SER A 118 -4.82 -5.12 -2.03
CA SER A 118 -4.63 -6.20 -1.06
C SER A 118 -3.23 -6.11 -0.47
N VAL A 119 -3.14 -6.15 0.86
CA VAL A 119 -1.86 -6.23 1.55
C VAL A 119 -1.32 -7.66 1.49
N GLY A 120 -0.02 -7.81 1.21
CA GLY A 120 0.63 -9.12 1.26
C GLY A 120 0.66 -9.64 2.69
N CYS A 121 0.22 -10.89 2.91
CA CYS A 121 0.23 -11.52 4.23
C CYS A 121 1.22 -12.68 4.30
N VAL A 122 1.78 -12.93 5.47
CA VAL A 122 2.57 -14.13 5.79
C VAL A 122 1.76 -14.98 6.75
N LEU A 123 1.38 -16.17 6.31
CA LEU A 123 0.65 -17.13 7.13
C LEU A 123 1.66 -17.88 8.03
N VAL A 124 1.35 -17.93 9.33
CA VAL A 124 2.18 -18.57 10.38
C VAL A 124 1.30 -19.54 11.16
N THR A 125 1.85 -20.69 11.57
CA THR A 125 1.11 -21.77 12.27
C THR A 125 0.53 -21.33 13.61
N ASP A 126 1.23 -20.46 14.35
CA ASP A 126 0.86 -20.03 15.69
C ASP A 126 0.40 -18.56 15.72
N SER A 127 -0.40 -18.17 14.73
CA SER A 127 -0.86 -16.79 14.56
C SER A 127 -1.69 -16.25 15.74
N GLU A 128 -2.40 -17.12 16.48
CA GLU A 128 -3.21 -16.73 17.64
C GLU A 128 -2.34 -16.17 18.78
N ARG A 129 -1.24 -16.84 19.10
CA ARG A 129 -0.33 -16.39 20.16
C ARG A 129 0.37 -15.07 19.80
N LEU A 130 0.76 -14.90 18.53
CA LEU A 130 1.30 -13.62 18.04
C LEU A 130 0.24 -12.52 18.08
N GLN A 131 -1.01 -12.85 17.79
CA GLN A 131 -2.13 -11.91 17.86
C GLN A 131 -2.39 -11.46 19.30
N GLU A 132 -2.40 -12.39 20.28
CA GLU A 132 -2.52 -12.06 21.70
C GLU A 132 -1.38 -11.17 22.20
N ALA A 133 -0.13 -11.49 21.82
CA ALA A 133 1.04 -10.68 22.15
C ALA A 133 0.94 -9.26 21.56
N LEU A 134 0.48 -9.15 20.31
CA LEU A 134 0.25 -7.87 19.65
C LEU A 134 -0.84 -7.06 20.35
N ASP A 135 -1.99 -7.67 20.65
CA ASP A 135 -3.11 -6.98 21.28
C ASP A 135 -2.73 -6.50 22.69
N ALA A 136 -1.99 -7.30 23.46
CA ALA A 136 -1.46 -6.93 24.77
C ALA A 136 -0.41 -5.80 24.68
N PHE A 137 0.48 -5.84 23.68
CA PHE A 137 1.45 -4.78 23.42
C PHE A 137 0.77 -3.46 23.04
N VAL A 138 -0.22 -3.51 22.15
CA VAL A 138 -0.97 -2.33 21.69
C VAL A 138 -1.77 -1.71 22.83
N ALA A 139 -2.43 -2.52 23.65
CA ALA A 139 -3.13 -2.06 24.85
C ALA A 139 -2.18 -1.41 25.87
N ALA A 140 -0.99 -1.97 26.08
CA ALA A 140 0.02 -1.40 26.98
C ALA A 140 0.61 -0.08 26.46
N ALA A 141 0.64 0.10 25.14
CA ALA A 141 1.07 1.33 24.49
C ALA A 141 -0.03 2.42 24.43
N ASP A 142 -1.20 2.17 25.03
CA ASP A 142 -2.39 3.05 24.95
C ASP A 142 -2.76 3.42 23.51
N SER A 143 -2.54 2.47 22.59
CA SER A 143 -2.96 2.58 21.19
C SER A 143 -4.06 1.57 20.91
N HIS A 144 -4.74 1.75 19.78
CA HIS A 144 -5.74 0.81 19.28
C HIS A 144 -5.38 0.20 17.93
N PHE A 145 -4.35 0.73 17.28
CA PHE A 145 -3.94 0.34 15.94
C PHE A 145 -2.50 -0.15 16.02
N GLY A 146 -2.33 -1.46 15.84
CA GLY A 146 -1.02 -2.04 15.68
C GLY A 146 -1.00 -3.22 14.72
N CYS A 147 0.17 -3.46 14.15
CA CYS A 147 0.44 -4.60 13.29
C CYS A 147 1.89 -5.08 13.40
N LEU A 148 2.11 -6.34 13.02
CA LEU A 148 3.41 -6.96 12.90
C LEU A 148 3.68 -7.26 11.43
N MET A 149 4.83 -6.85 10.92
CA MET A 149 5.20 -6.99 9.51
C MET A 149 6.58 -7.61 9.32
N VAL A 150 6.71 -8.47 8.31
CA VAL A 150 7.99 -9.00 7.83
C VAL A 150 8.22 -8.53 6.40
N ALA A 151 9.24 -7.69 6.21
CA ALA A 151 9.67 -7.13 4.93
C ALA A 151 8.48 -6.61 4.10
N GLY A 152 7.67 -5.76 4.73
CA GLY A 152 6.49 -5.15 4.10
C GLY A 152 5.26 -6.03 3.98
N LYS A 153 5.29 -7.28 4.47
CA LYS A 153 4.12 -8.18 4.49
C LYS A 153 3.56 -8.30 5.90
N MET A 154 2.24 -8.29 6.02
CA MET A 154 1.51 -8.39 7.28
C MET A 154 1.55 -9.81 7.85
N VAL A 155 1.88 -9.96 9.12
CA VAL A 155 1.79 -11.25 9.84
C VAL A 155 0.51 -11.30 10.65
N VAL A 156 0.35 -10.33 11.55
CA VAL A 156 -0.83 -10.15 12.41
C VAL A 156 -1.15 -8.67 12.55
N ALA A 157 -2.41 -8.35 12.80
CA ALA A 157 -2.85 -6.98 13.04
C ALA A 157 -4.05 -6.94 13.98
N THR A 158 -4.13 -5.87 14.75
CA THR A 158 -5.29 -5.56 15.61
C THR A 158 -6.57 -5.44 14.80
N ALA A 159 -7.72 -5.67 15.45
CA ALA A 159 -9.01 -5.59 14.78
C ALA A 159 -9.28 -4.20 14.17
N LYS A 160 -8.85 -3.11 14.84
CA LYS A 160 -9.04 -1.75 14.30
C LYS A 160 -8.12 -1.46 13.12
N TRP A 161 -6.93 -2.06 13.05
CA TRP A 161 -6.05 -1.94 11.89
C TRP A 161 -6.71 -2.50 10.63
N TRP A 162 -7.38 -3.66 10.73
CA TRP A 162 -8.12 -4.25 9.61
C TRP A 162 -9.38 -3.48 9.20
N ARG A 163 -9.85 -2.54 10.04
CA ARG A 163 -10.98 -1.65 9.71
C ARG A 163 -10.54 -0.40 8.94
N LEU A 164 -9.24 -0.15 8.83
CA LEU A 164 -8.72 0.88 7.93
C LEU A 164 -9.08 0.54 6.48
N GLU A 165 -9.10 1.54 5.62
CA GLU A 165 -9.41 1.32 4.22
C GLU A 165 -8.27 0.51 3.56
N ALA A 166 -8.62 -0.36 2.60
CA ALA A 166 -7.68 -1.35 2.08
C ALA A 166 -6.45 -0.70 1.41
N GLN A 167 -6.63 0.44 0.74
CA GLN A 167 -5.54 1.23 0.19
C GLN A 167 -4.62 1.76 1.29
N GLU A 168 -5.17 2.18 2.43
CA GLU A 168 -4.39 2.70 3.56
C GLU A 168 -3.53 1.61 4.17
N VAL A 169 -4.09 0.42 4.42
CA VAL A 169 -3.34 -0.72 4.95
C VAL A 169 -2.20 -1.11 4.00
N MET A 170 -2.48 -1.15 2.70
CA MET A 170 -1.47 -1.39 1.67
C MET A 170 -0.39 -0.30 1.70
N LEU A 171 -0.77 0.98 1.64
CA LEU A 171 0.16 2.11 1.65
C LEU A 171 1.06 2.13 2.88
N LEU A 172 0.53 1.78 4.06
CA LEU A 172 1.32 1.68 5.30
C LEU A 172 2.35 0.55 5.21
N ALA A 173 1.96 -0.61 4.70
CA ALA A 173 2.88 -1.74 4.53
C ALA A 173 4.01 -1.41 3.54
N TRP A 174 3.66 -0.74 2.45
CA TRP A 174 4.60 -0.23 1.44
C TRP A 174 5.53 0.85 1.98
N LEU A 175 4.99 1.79 2.76
CA LEU A 175 5.79 2.80 3.44
C LEU A 175 6.85 2.13 4.31
N VAL A 176 6.45 1.22 5.21
CA VAL A 176 7.39 0.53 6.10
C VAL A 176 8.45 -0.26 5.32
N ALA A 177 8.07 -0.91 4.22
CA ALA A 177 9.01 -1.61 3.34
C ALA A 177 10.03 -0.67 2.66
N SER A 178 9.64 0.56 2.34
CA SER A 178 10.47 1.55 1.65
C SER A 178 11.43 2.32 2.56
N LEU A 179 11.16 2.29 3.87
CA LEU A 179 11.94 3.02 4.86
C LEU A 179 13.29 2.34 5.11
N PRO A 180 14.36 3.12 5.38
CA PRO A 180 15.67 2.55 5.71
C PRO A 180 15.61 1.76 7.03
N PRO A 181 16.44 0.72 7.18
CA PRO A 181 16.49 -0.05 8.42
C PRO A 181 16.91 0.85 9.58
N SER A 182 16.09 0.87 10.62
CA SER A 182 16.31 1.61 11.87
C SER A 182 15.69 0.85 13.03
N SER A 183 16.28 0.96 14.22
CA SER A 183 15.79 0.32 15.45
C SER A 183 14.41 0.82 15.86
N SER A 184 14.18 2.12 15.74
CA SER A 184 12.89 2.75 15.97
C SER A 184 12.70 3.96 15.07
N ARG A 185 11.44 4.29 14.76
CA ARG A 185 11.07 5.39 13.86
C ARG A 185 9.77 6.03 14.33
N ASP A 186 9.65 7.33 14.08
CA ASP A 186 8.45 8.12 14.33
C ASP A 186 8.16 8.96 13.09
N TYR A 187 7.12 8.58 12.34
CA TYR A 187 6.75 9.23 11.09
C TYR A 187 5.37 9.88 11.21
N PRO A 188 5.25 11.20 10.93
CA PRO A 188 3.94 11.79 10.74
C PRO A 188 3.34 11.26 9.44
N ILE A 189 2.09 10.82 9.50
CA ILE A 189 1.32 10.32 8.36
C ILE A 189 -0.12 10.81 8.42
N TYR A 190 -0.80 10.83 7.29
CA TYR A 190 -2.23 11.13 7.16
C TYR A 190 -2.92 9.91 6.55
N LEU A 191 -4.16 9.62 6.92
CA LEU A 191 -4.87 8.49 6.31
C LEU A 191 -5.68 9.02 5.11
N PRO A 192 -5.36 8.64 3.86
CA PRO A 192 -5.98 9.22 2.66
C PRO A 192 -7.51 9.19 2.62
N HIS A 193 -8.14 8.21 3.28
CA HIS A 193 -9.60 8.08 3.35
C HIS A 193 -10.14 8.38 4.75
N GLY A 194 -9.49 7.88 5.79
CA GLY A 194 -9.98 7.99 7.17
C GLY A 194 -9.81 9.39 7.77
N SER A 195 -8.66 10.02 7.52
CA SER A 195 -8.26 11.29 8.15
C SER A 195 -7.21 12.03 7.31
N PRO A 196 -7.59 12.50 6.11
CA PRO A 196 -6.62 13.05 5.15
C PRO A 196 -6.04 14.41 5.55
N THR A 197 -6.65 15.10 6.52
CA THR A 197 -6.25 16.42 7.01
C THR A 197 -5.71 16.40 8.44
N VAL A 198 -5.85 15.28 9.15
CA VAL A 198 -5.43 15.15 10.56
C VAL A 198 -4.19 14.27 10.63
N PRO A 199 -3.03 14.79 11.10
CA PRO A 199 -1.83 13.99 11.20
C PRO A 199 -1.96 12.95 12.32
N HIS A 200 -1.44 11.77 12.03
CA HIS A 200 -1.20 10.66 12.94
C HIS A 200 0.30 10.35 12.96
N ARG A 201 0.73 9.57 13.95
CA ARG A 201 2.10 9.10 14.09
C ARG A 201 2.15 7.61 13.83
N LEU A 202 2.98 7.20 12.87
CA LEU A 202 3.37 5.82 12.65
C LEU A 202 4.68 5.58 13.38
N LEU A 203 4.60 4.84 14.48
CA LEU A 203 5.78 4.38 15.22
C LEU A 203 6.14 3.00 14.68
N THR A 204 7.40 2.79 14.29
CA THR A 204 7.90 1.45 13.93
C THR A 204 9.06 1.06 14.82
N PHE A 205 9.12 -0.21 15.20
CA PHE A 205 10.18 -0.77 16.04
C PHE A 205 10.68 -2.06 15.41
N GLN A 206 11.97 -2.12 15.14
CA GLN A 206 12.61 -3.30 14.57
C GLN A 206 12.85 -4.33 15.67
N LEU A 207 12.20 -5.49 15.54
CA LEU A 207 12.36 -6.62 16.47
C LEU A 207 13.50 -7.54 16.00
N LEU A 208 13.54 -7.82 14.70
CA LEU A 208 14.59 -8.56 14.02
C LEU A 208 14.88 -7.90 12.66
N PRO A 209 16.01 -8.17 12.00
CA PRO A 209 16.24 -7.69 10.63
C PRO A 209 15.09 -8.08 9.71
N GLY A 210 14.41 -7.07 9.15
CA GLY A 210 13.23 -7.23 8.30
C GLY A 210 11.91 -7.48 9.03
N LEU A 211 11.88 -7.61 10.36
CA LEU A 211 10.65 -7.78 11.16
C LEU A 211 10.41 -6.55 12.04
N GLU A 212 9.26 -5.92 11.85
CA GLU A 212 8.89 -4.69 12.53
C GLU A 212 7.49 -4.77 13.14
N VAL A 213 7.35 -4.26 14.35
CA VAL A 213 6.04 -3.94 14.92
C VAL A 213 5.75 -2.47 14.69
N CYS A 214 4.53 -2.17 14.26
CA CYS A 214 4.08 -0.82 13.96
C CYS A 214 2.89 -0.46 14.83
N LEU A 215 2.85 0.81 15.27
CA LEU A 215 1.75 1.41 15.99
C LEU A 215 1.31 2.66 15.25
N LEU A 216 0.00 2.81 15.06
CA LEU A 216 -0.60 4.05 14.60
C LEU A 216 -1.24 4.74 15.79
N CYS A 217 -0.77 5.93 16.13
CA CYS A 217 -1.21 6.66 17.31
C CYS A 217 -1.31 8.16 17.05
N GLY A 218 -1.93 8.89 17.97
CA GLY A 218 -1.97 10.35 17.95
C GLY A 218 -0.76 10.95 18.68
N PRO A 219 -0.97 11.88 19.62
CA PRO A 219 0.11 12.52 20.36
C PRO A 219 0.82 11.60 21.37
N ALA A 220 0.12 10.62 21.93
CA ALA A 220 0.66 9.58 22.80
C ALA A 220 0.55 8.21 22.11
N PRO A 221 1.46 7.25 22.37
CA PRO A 221 2.60 7.29 23.31
C PRO A 221 3.88 7.96 22.75
N SER A 222 4.91 8.14 23.60
CA SER A 222 6.24 8.60 23.16
C SER A 222 7.07 7.45 22.60
N LEU A 223 7.90 7.74 21.59
CA LEU A 223 8.75 6.73 20.93
C LEU A 223 9.68 6.03 21.94
N GLU A 224 10.31 6.82 22.81
CA GLU A 224 11.26 6.33 23.81
C GLU A 224 10.61 5.42 24.85
N HIS A 225 9.41 5.77 25.32
CA HIS A 225 8.67 4.96 26.29
C HIS A 225 8.37 3.57 25.72
N VAL A 226 7.83 3.50 24.49
CA VAL A 226 7.51 2.23 23.86
C VAL A 226 8.77 1.41 23.59
N HIS A 227 9.81 2.04 23.01
CA HIS A 227 11.07 1.36 22.68
C HIS A 227 11.76 0.76 23.92
N THR A 228 11.86 1.52 25.01
CA THR A 228 12.61 1.10 26.20
C THR A 228 11.82 0.20 27.14
N GLN A 229 10.51 0.44 27.31
CA GLN A 229 9.72 -0.24 28.35
C GLN A 229 8.85 -1.38 27.81
N LEU A 230 8.35 -1.27 26.57
CA LEU A 230 7.36 -2.20 26.04
C LEU A 230 7.97 -3.20 25.05
N VAL A 231 8.85 -2.77 24.14
CA VAL A 231 9.36 -3.65 23.08
C VAL A 231 10.03 -4.90 23.66
N ALA A 232 11.02 -4.74 24.54
CA ALA A 232 11.71 -5.88 25.13
C ALA A 232 10.77 -6.73 26.01
N ARG A 233 9.86 -6.10 26.75
CA ARG A 233 8.96 -6.77 27.69
C ARG A 233 7.99 -7.74 27.01
N TYR A 234 7.43 -7.35 25.86
CA TYR A 234 6.41 -8.12 25.16
C TYR A 234 6.98 -9.04 24.08
N TRP A 235 8.09 -8.66 23.43
CA TRP A 235 8.61 -9.40 22.26
C TRP A 235 9.78 -10.32 22.58
N SER A 236 10.51 -10.13 23.69
CA SER A 236 11.58 -11.06 24.08
C SER A 236 11.09 -12.49 24.35
N PRO A 237 9.93 -12.72 25.02
CA PRO A 237 9.39 -14.07 25.22
C PRO A 237 9.03 -14.77 23.91
N GLU A 238 8.70 -14.02 22.87
CA GLU A 238 8.21 -14.55 21.59
C GLU A 238 9.30 -14.63 20.51
N LEU A 239 10.57 -14.46 20.88
CA LEU A 239 11.70 -14.38 19.96
C LEU A 239 11.81 -15.57 18.99
N GLU A 240 11.55 -16.80 19.46
CA GLU A 240 11.61 -17.99 18.59
C GLU A 240 10.48 -18.01 17.56
N MET A 241 9.28 -17.53 17.90
CA MET A 241 8.19 -17.37 16.94
C MET A 241 8.50 -16.29 15.91
N LEU A 242 9.09 -15.18 16.35
CA LEU A 242 9.52 -14.08 15.48
C LEU A 242 10.57 -14.55 14.45
N LYS A 243 11.53 -15.37 14.87
CA LYS A 243 12.48 -16.03 13.95
C LYS A 243 11.76 -16.94 12.94
N GLY A 244 10.73 -17.66 13.38
CA GLY A 244 9.86 -18.46 12.52
C GLY A 244 9.18 -17.62 11.44
N CYS A 245 8.68 -16.43 11.78
CA CYS A 245 8.06 -15.50 10.84
C CYS A 245 9.03 -15.04 9.75
N VAL A 246 10.28 -14.71 10.13
CA VAL A 246 11.32 -14.30 9.18
C VAL A 246 11.63 -15.43 8.19
N ARG A 247 11.69 -16.69 8.65
CA ARG A 247 11.90 -17.86 7.76
C ARG A 247 10.70 -18.11 6.85
N ALA A 248 9.48 -17.89 7.35
CA ALA A 248 8.25 -18.10 6.58
C ALA A 248 8.04 -17.06 5.47
N HIS A 249 8.62 -15.86 5.58
CA HIS A 249 8.45 -14.77 4.60
C HIS A 249 8.79 -15.17 3.16
N GLN A 250 9.81 -16.02 2.96
CA GLN A 250 10.21 -16.47 1.62
C GLN A 250 9.11 -17.26 0.90
N ARG A 251 8.24 -17.95 1.65
CA ARG A 251 7.12 -18.73 1.10
C ARG A 251 5.76 -18.04 1.28
N SER A 252 5.65 -17.08 2.20
CA SER A 252 4.39 -16.43 2.62
C SER A 252 3.29 -17.39 3.13
N VAL A 253 3.59 -18.70 3.17
CA VAL A 253 2.71 -19.81 3.55
C VAL A 253 3.53 -20.86 4.35
N PRO A 254 2.96 -21.50 5.38
CA PRO A 254 3.63 -22.55 6.15
C PRO A 254 4.05 -23.76 5.30
N HIS A 255 5.10 -24.46 5.75
CA HIS A 255 5.58 -25.67 5.08
C HIS A 255 4.59 -26.84 5.15
N SER A 256 3.65 -26.79 6.10
CA SER A 256 2.60 -27.77 6.32
C SER A 256 1.44 -27.68 5.32
N MET A 257 1.35 -26.61 4.52
CA MET A 257 0.27 -26.45 3.54
C MET A 257 0.70 -27.06 2.18
N PRO A 258 0.10 -28.17 1.74
CA PRO A 258 0.41 -28.74 0.44
C PRO A 258 -0.17 -27.84 -0.65
N LEU A 259 0.71 -27.22 -1.42
CA LEU A 259 0.34 -26.37 -2.55
C LEU A 259 0.76 -27.03 -3.85
N HIS A 260 -0.21 -27.20 -4.75
CA HIS A 260 0.05 -27.72 -6.08
C HIS A 260 0.86 -26.69 -6.88
N GLN A 261 1.89 -27.14 -7.60
CA GLN A 261 2.84 -26.27 -8.31
C GLN A 261 2.19 -25.41 -9.40
N SER A 262 0.95 -25.69 -9.80
CA SER A 262 0.20 -24.91 -10.79
C SER A 262 -0.55 -23.71 -10.20
N ILE A 263 -0.51 -23.49 -8.88
CA ILE A 263 -1.22 -22.36 -8.26
C ILE A 263 -0.33 -21.12 -8.31
N LEU A 264 -0.77 -20.11 -9.07
CA LEU A 264 -0.05 -18.85 -9.30
C LEU A 264 -0.17 -17.84 -8.15
N GLY A 265 -1.11 -18.03 -7.22
CA GLY A 265 -1.30 -17.15 -6.07
C GLY A 265 -2.46 -17.56 -5.15
N HIS A 266 -2.49 -16.97 -3.96
CA HIS A 266 -3.53 -17.20 -2.94
C HIS A 266 -4.11 -15.89 -2.46
N ILE A 267 -5.43 -15.89 -2.27
CA ILE A 267 -6.13 -14.81 -1.58
C ILE A 267 -6.55 -15.38 -0.23
N ALA A 268 -5.98 -14.82 0.83
CA ALA A 268 -6.42 -15.12 2.18
C ALA A 268 -7.45 -14.07 2.59
N GLN A 269 -8.68 -14.50 2.87
CA GLN A 269 -9.63 -13.64 3.55
C GLN A 269 -9.41 -13.77 5.05
N VAL A 270 -9.11 -12.65 5.70
CA VAL A 270 -9.12 -12.57 7.16
C VAL A 270 -10.59 -12.54 7.60
N THR A 271 -11.15 -13.73 7.86
CA THR A 271 -12.48 -13.87 8.47
C THR A 271 -12.32 -13.87 9.98
N ARG A 272 -12.98 -12.93 10.67
CA ARG A 272 -13.19 -13.04 12.12
C ARG A 272 -14.67 -13.28 12.39
N PRO A 273 -15.01 -14.11 13.39
CA PRO A 273 -16.38 -14.40 13.75
C PRO A 273 -17.01 -13.14 14.34
N GLU A 274 -17.67 -12.33 13.51
CA GLU A 274 -18.64 -11.38 14.02
C GLU A 274 -19.85 -12.18 14.49
N ALA A 275 -20.14 -12.11 15.78
CA ALA A 275 -21.40 -12.58 16.32
C ALA A 275 -22.53 -11.77 15.66
N GLY A 276 -23.15 -12.33 14.62
CA GLY A 276 -24.51 -11.95 14.23
C GLY A 276 -24.80 -11.42 12.82
N ILE A 277 -23.91 -11.51 11.82
CA ILE A 277 -24.27 -11.10 10.44
C ILE A 277 -23.87 -12.16 9.40
N GLN A 278 -24.77 -13.09 9.11
CA GLN A 278 -24.63 -14.11 8.06
C GLN A 278 -24.73 -13.56 6.61
N GLY A 279 -24.86 -12.24 6.41
CA GLY A 279 -25.09 -11.63 5.08
C GLY A 279 -23.90 -10.90 4.44
N GLY A 280 -22.88 -10.48 5.19
CA GLY A 280 -21.78 -9.64 4.67
C GLY A 280 -20.57 -10.41 4.11
N LEU A 281 -20.47 -11.71 4.44
CA LEU A 281 -19.33 -12.57 4.12
C LEU A 281 -19.16 -12.80 2.61
N THR A 282 -20.27 -12.93 1.89
CA THR A 282 -20.31 -13.16 0.45
C THR A 282 -20.02 -11.90 -0.35
N GLU A 283 -20.43 -10.72 0.13
CA GLU A 283 -20.31 -9.48 -0.63
C GLU A 283 -18.86 -8.97 -0.70
N SER A 284 -18.09 -9.07 0.40
CA SER A 284 -16.68 -8.67 0.43
C SER A 284 -15.79 -9.62 -0.40
N LEU A 285 -16.05 -10.93 -0.32
CA LEU A 285 -15.41 -11.91 -1.20
C LEU A 285 -15.82 -11.70 -2.66
N HIS A 286 -17.10 -11.43 -2.93
CA HIS A 286 -17.57 -11.18 -4.28
C HIS A 286 -17.00 -9.89 -4.85
N LYS A 287 -16.83 -8.83 -4.04
CA LYS A 287 -16.15 -7.60 -4.45
C LYS A 287 -14.65 -7.83 -4.68
N ALA A 288 -13.98 -8.59 -3.83
CA ALA A 288 -12.57 -8.94 -4.03
C ALA A 288 -12.38 -9.82 -5.28
N LEU A 289 -13.21 -10.85 -5.45
CA LEU A 289 -13.24 -11.72 -6.63
C LEU A 289 -13.64 -10.96 -7.89
N GLN A 290 -14.60 -10.02 -7.85
CA GLN A 290 -14.92 -9.15 -8.98
C GLN A 290 -13.76 -8.22 -9.33
N ARG A 291 -13.07 -7.64 -8.34
CA ARG A 291 -11.87 -6.81 -8.57
C ARG A 291 -10.74 -7.62 -9.19
N ILE A 292 -10.58 -8.86 -8.73
CA ILE A 292 -9.57 -9.81 -9.23
C ILE A 292 -9.96 -10.32 -10.62
N GLU A 293 -11.20 -10.70 -10.87
CA GLU A 293 -11.70 -11.09 -12.20
C GLU A 293 -11.62 -9.95 -13.19
N GLN A 294 -11.95 -8.72 -12.79
CA GLN A 294 -11.71 -7.53 -13.61
C GLN A 294 -10.22 -7.42 -13.91
N SER A 295 -9.36 -7.50 -12.89
CA SER A 295 -7.89 -7.44 -13.05
C SER A 295 -7.32 -8.54 -13.96
N PHE A 296 -7.79 -9.79 -13.84
CA PHE A 296 -7.32 -10.95 -14.59
C PHE A 296 -7.89 -11.01 -16.02
N LYS A 297 -9.12 -10.54 -16.26
CA LYS A 297 -9.66 -10.38 -17.62
C LYS A 297 -8.82 -9.43 -18.49
N PHE A 298 -8.03 -8.55 -17.87
CA PHE A 298 -7.10 -7.65 -18.56
C PHE A 298 -5.65 -8.13 -18.61
N LEU A 299 -5.27 -9.17 -17.85
CA LEU A 299 -3.93 -9.78 -17.89
C LEU A 299 -3.84 -10.98 -18.84
N SER A 300 -4.97 -11.45 -19.38
CA SER A 300 -5.00 -12.37 -20.52
C SER A 300 -4.91 -11.55 -21.81
N PRO A 301 -3.76 -11.50 -22.53
CA PRO A 301 -3.87 -11.37 -23.96
C PRO A 301 -4.68 -12.56 -24.43
N THR A 302 -5.70 -12.32 -25.23
CA THR A 302 -6.38 -13.37 -26.00
C THR A 302 -5.30 -14.20 -26.71
N CYS A 303 -5.07 -15.43 -26.29
CA CYS A 303 -4.49 -16.44 -27.17
C CYS A 303 -5.61 -16.90 -28.11
N PRO A 304 -5.57 -16.57 -29.42
CA PRO A 304 -6.49 -17.18 -30.35
C PRO A 304 -5.96 -18.58 -30.66
N GLY A 305 -6.79 -19.60 -30.45
CA GLY A 305 -6.62 -20.91 -31.06
C GLY A 305 -6.04 -21.99 -30.16
N PHE A 306 -6.93 -22.77 -29.56
CA PHE A 306 -6.78 -24.22 -29.56
C PHE A 306 -8.02 -24.81 -30.23
N PRO A 307 -7.91 -25.47 -31.39
CA PRO A 307 -9.03 -26.19 -31.95
C PRO A 307 -9.27 -27.44 -31.10
N SER A 308 -10.54 -27.67 -30.78
CA SER A 308 -11.03 -28.92 -30.21
C SER A 308 -10.61 -30.11 -31.08
N LYS A 309 -9.82 -31.01 -30.50
CA LYS A 309 -9.83 -32.45 -30.77
C LYS A 309 -9.60 -33.20 -29.48
#